data_AF-A0A9P9NQ20-F1
#
_entry.id   AF-A0A9P9NQ20-F1
#
_cell.length_a   1.000
_cell.length_b   1.000
_cell.length_c   1.000
_cell.angle_alpha   90.00
_cell.angle_beta   90.00
_cell.angle_gamma   90.00
#
_symmetry.space_group_name_H-M   'P 1'
#
loop_
_entity.id
_entity.type
_entity.pdbx_description
1 polymer ?
#
loop_
_entity_poly.entity_id
_entity_poly.type
_entity_poly.pdbx_seq_one_letter_code
_entity_poly.pdbx_strand_id
1 'polypeptide(L)'
;LDSYYDFKSALNKCHMELDLRCLREAYIIGVTTSGLARNIELLQRVGAKVMLCEEAGEVLEAHTLTALLPGVEHIILIGDYDNL
;
A
#
# COMPACT_ATOMS: atom_id res chain seq x y z
N LEU A 1 -13.88 -2.09 -29.41
CA LEU A 1 -13.67 -2.61 -28.04
C LEU A 1 -12.26 -2.27 -27.56
N ASP A 2 -11.23 -2.54 -28.35
CA ASP A 2 -9.83 -2.22 -28.01
C ASP A 2 -9.61 -0.73 -27.71
N SER A 3 -10.09 0.16 -28.57
CA SER A 3 -10.01 1.62 -28.33
C SER A 3 -10.64 2.08 -27.00
N TYR A 4 -11.68 1.39 -26.51
CA TYR A 4 -12.28 1.68 -25.20
C TYR A 4 -11.37 1.25 -24.05
N TYR A 5 -10.76 0.05 -24.15
CA TYR A 5 -9.81 -0.43 -23.15
C TYR A 5 -8.55 0.43 -23.11
N ASP A 6 -8.06 0.88 -24.27
CA ASP A 6 -6.91 1.80 -24.36
C ASP A 6 -7.20 3.13 -23.66
N PHE A 7 -8.37 3.72 -23.92
CA PHE A 7 -8.77 4.97 -23.28
C PHE A 7 -8.95 4.80 -21.77
N LYS A 8 -9.59 3.71 -21.33
CA LYS A 8 -9.75 3.40 -19.90
C LYS A 8 -8.40 3.21 -19.21
N SER A 9 -7.46 2.52 -19.86
CA SER A 9 -6.10 2.33 -19.35
C SER A 9 -5.34 3.65 -19.23
N ALA A 10 -5.42 4.52 -20.24
CA ALA A 10 -4.82 5.84 -20.20
C ALA A 10 -5.39 6.71 -19.06
N LEU A 11 -6.70 6.67 -18.85
CA LEU A 11 -7.36 7.37 -17.75
C LEU A 11 -6.88 6.85 -16.39
N ASN A 12 -6.85 5.53 -16.20
CA ASN A 12 -6.38 4.91 -14.97
C ASN A 12 -4.92 5.27 -14.66
N LYS A 13 -4.05 5.32 -15.68
CA LYS A 13 -2.66 5.77 -15.51
C LYS A 13 -2.58 7.22 -15.06
N CYS A 14 -3.43 8.09 -15.60
CA CYS A 14 -3.48 9.49 -15.20
C CYS A 14 -3.91 9.64 -13.74
N HIS A 15 -4.95 8.94 -13.31
CA HIS A 15 -5.37 8.92 -11.90
C HIS A 15 -4.28 8.37 -10.99
N MET A 16 -3.65 7.24 -11.35
CA MET A 16 -2.57 6.65 -10.55
C MET A 16 -1.38 7.61 -10.37
N GLU A 17 -1.03 8.38 -11.41
CA GLU A 17 0.05 9.36 -11.33
C GLU A 17 -0.31 10.56 -10.43
N LEU A 18 -1.58 11.00 -10.45
CA LEU A 18 -2.07 12.01 -9.52
C LEU A 18 -2.05 11.50 -8.08
N ASP A 19 -2.55 10.30 -7.84
CA ASP A 19 -2.56 9.65 -6.52
C ASP A 19 -1.12 9.52 -5.99
N LEU A 20 -0.18 9.10 -6.84
CA LEU A 20 1.22 8.96 -6.45
C LEU A 20 1.84 10.29 -6.00
N ARG A 21 1.53 11.40 -6.69
CA ARG A 21 2.02 12.73 -6.31
C ARG A 21 1.45 13.15 -4.97
N CYS A 22 0.13 13.01 -4.78
CA CYS A 22 -0.51 13.30 -3.51
C CYS A 22 0.08 12.48 -2.35
N LEU A 23 0.28 11.17 -2.56
CA LEU A 23 0.85 10.28 -1.54
C LEU A 23 2.30 10.62 -1.22
N ARG A 24 3.12 11.03 -2.20
CA ARG A 24 4.52 11.43 -1.97
C ARG A 24 4.67 12.74 -1.20
N GLU A 25 3.65 13.60 -1.23
CA GLU A 25 3.61 14.82 -0.44
C GLU A 25 3.10 14.58 0.99
N ALA A 26 2.45 13.44 1.24
CA ALA A 26 1.94 13.09 2.56
C ALA A 26 3.08 12.62 3.50
N TYR A 27 3.03 13.07 4.75
CA TYR A 27 3.94 12.59 5.80
C TYR A 27 3.56 11.19 6.32
N ILE A 28 2.26 10.89 6.34
CA ILE A 28 1.70 9.63 6.84
C ILE A 28 0.65 9.16 5.85
N ILE A 29 0.69 7.87 5.49
CA ILE A 29 -0.29 7.21 4.65
C ILE A 29 -0.91 6.07 5.45
N GLY A 30 -2.19 6.22 5.78
CA GLY A 30 -2.96 5.15 6.41
C GLY A 30 -3.60 4.26 5.36
N VAL A 31 -3.49 2.95 5.52
CA VAL A 31 -4.11 1.96 4.63
C VAL A 31 -4.48 0.71 5.41
N THR A 32 -5.61 0.08 5.07
CA THR A 32 -5.96 -1.24 5.59
C THR A 32 -5.16 -2.32 4.87
N THR A 33 -5.06 -3.53 5.44
CA THR A 33 -4.38 -4.67 4.78
C THR A 33 -4.97 -5.00 3.41
N SER A 34 -6.30 -4.95 3.26
CA SER A 34 -6.97 -5.12 1.97
C SER A 34 -6.75 -3.94 1.01
N GLY A 35 -6.67 -2.72 1.54
CA GLY A 35 -6.33 -1.52 0.77
C GLY A 35 -4.91 -1.56 0.22
N LEU A 36 -3.97 -2.08 1.01
CA LEU A 36 -2.58 -2.30 0.60
C LEU A 36 -2.54 -3.31 -0.56
N ALA A 37 -3.17 -4.47 -0.40
CA ALA A 37 -3.19 -5.51 -1.43
C ALA A 37 -3.79 -5.00 -2.75
N ARG A 38 -4.87 -4.21 -2.68
CA ARG A 38 -5.51 -3.62 -3.86
C ARG A 38 -4.63 -2.59 -4.58
N ASN A 39 -3.79 -1.85 -3.85
CA ASN A 39 -3.04 -0.70 -4.37
C ASN A 39 -1.52 -0.93 -4.32
N ILE A 40 -1.08 -2.18 -4.32
CA ILE A 40 0.32 -2.53 -4.09
C ILE A 40 1.26 -1.86 -5.11
N GLU A 41 0.89 -1.81 -6.39
CA GLU A 41 1.71 -1.16 -7.44
C GLU A 41 1.91 0.35 -7.19
N LEU A 42 0.87 1.03 -6.71
CA LEU A 42 0.94 2.45 -6.36
C LEU A 42 1.83 2.66 -5.12
N LEU A 43 1.58 1.87 -4.07
CA LEU A 43 2.28 2.00 -2.79
C LEU A 43 3.76 1.62 -2.89
N GLN A 44 4.12 0.65 -3.73
CA GLN A 44 5.52 0.33 -4.05
C GLN A 44 6.29 1.54 -4.63
N ARG A 45 5.60 2.43 -5.34
CA ARG A 45 6.19 3.63 -5.97
C ARG A 45 6.28 4.84 -5.04
N VAL A 46 5.63 4.81 -3.88
CA VAL A 46 5.65 5.90 -2.90
C VAL A 46 7.04 6.08 -2.30
N GLY A 47 7.78 4.97 -2.09
CA GLY A 47 9.12 5.00 -1.49
C GLY A 47 9.09 5.20 0.04
N ALA A 48 8.07 4.70 0.72
CA ALA A 48 7.98 4.73 2.17
C ALA A 48 9.13 3.93 2.81
N LYS A 49 9.85 4.55 3.76
CA LYS A 49 11.00 3.95 4.46
C LYS A 49 10.61 3.18 5.73
N VAL A 50 9.51 3.57 6.36
CA VAL A 50 9.05 2.99 7.62
C VAL A 50 7.62 2.52 7.45
N MET A 51 7.34 1.29 7.87
CA MET A 51 6.01 0.73 7.91
C MET A 51 5.60 0.45 9.36
N LEU A 52 4.37 0.82 9.70
CA LEU A 52 3.72 0.48 10.96
C LEU A 52 2.54 -0.44 10.65
N CYS A 53 2.49 -1.62 11.28
CA CYS A 53 1.35 -2.54 11.22
C CYS A 53 0.72 -2.63 12.61
N GLU A 54 -0.52 -2.17 12.73
CA GLU A 54 -1.35 -2.39 13.93
C GLU A 54 -2.00 -3.78 13.86
N GLU A 55 -2.42 -4.31 15.02
CA GLU A 55 -3.06 -5.62 15.16
C GLU A 55 -2.24 -6.75 14.50
N ALA A 56 -0.91 -6.66 14.54
CA ALA A 56 -0.02 -7.55 13.80
C ALA A 56 -0.16 -9.04 14.18
N GLY A 57 -0.73 -9.35 15.36
CA GLY A 57 -1.08 -10.71 15.78
C GLY A 57 -2.31 -11.29 15.06
N GLU A 58 -3.17 -10.44 14.50
CA GLU A 58 -4.38 -10.82 13.75
C GLU A 58 -4.17 -10.76 12.23
N VAL A 59 -3.07 -10.16 11.76
CA VAL A 59 -2.74 -10.05 10.34
C VAL A 59 -2.06 -11.33 9.85
N LEU A 60 -2.63 -11.96 8.81
CA LEU A 60 -2.02 -13.11 8.14
C LEU A 60 -0.61 -12.77 7.63
N GLU A 61 0.33 -13.71 7.81
CA GLU A 61 1.72 -13.57 7.37
C GLU A 61 1.85 -13.17 5.89
N ALA A 62 0.98 -13.71 5.02
CA ALA A 62 0.96 -13.37 3.60
C ALA A 62 0.72 -11.86 3.35
N HIS A 63 -0.15 -11.23 4.12
CA HIS A 63 -0.39 -9.78 4.02
C HIS A 63 0.82 -8.99 4.55
N THR A 64 1.47 -9.44 5.62
CA THR A 64 2.70 -8.83 6.13
C THR A 64 3.85 -8.93 5.12
N LEU A 65 4.02 -10.08 4.45
CA LEU A 65 5.04 -10.28 3.42
C LEU A 65 4.82 -9.39 2.19
N THR A 66 3.58 -9.26 1.74
CA THR A 66 3.25 -8.37 0.61
C THR A 66 3.40 -6.89 0.97
N ALA A 67 3.34 -6.55 2.26
CA ALA A 67 3.60 -5.22 2.78
C ALA A 67 5.09 -4.84 2.86
N LEU A 68 6.01 -5.78 2.60
CA LEU A 68 7.45 -5.52 2.47
C LEU A 68 7.74 -4.76 1.17
N LEU A 69 7.27 -3.51 1.10
CA LEU A 69 7.46 -2.65 -0.07
C LEU A 69 8.97 -2.41 -0.31
N PRO A 70 9.41 -2.27 -1.57
CA PRO A 70 10.84 -2.18 -1.91
C PRO A 70 11.63 -1.07 -1.19
N GLY A 71 10.96 0.00 -0.76
CA GLY A 71 11.59 1.12 -0.06
C GLY A 71 11.65 0.99 1.46
N VAL A 72 11.02 -0.03 2.04
CA VAL A 72 10.91 -0.17 3.50
C VAL A 72 12.24 -0.62 4.10
N GLU A 73 12.77 0.20 5.00
CA GLU A 73 14.02 -0.01 5.74
C GLU A 73 13.74 -0.44 7.19
N HIS A 74 12.57 -0.06 7.74
CA HIS A 74 12.15 -0.39 9.10
C HIS A 74 10.69 -0.79 9.17
N ILE A 75 10.40 -1.81 9.97
CA ILE A 75 9.03 -2.29 10.21
C ILE A 75 8.78 -2.31 11.70
N ILE A 76 7.67 -1.72 12.11
CA ILE A 76 7.16 -1.75 13.47
C ILE A 76 5.86 -2.54 13.44
N LEU A 77 5.84 -3.67 14.14
CA LEU A 77 4.65 -4.52 14.27
C LEU A 77 4.13 -4.36 15.69
N ILE A 78 2.92 -3.82 15.82
CA ILE A 78 2.21 -3.70 17.08
C ILE A 78 1.04 -4.67 17.01
N GLY A 79 1.01 -5.63 17.91
CA GLY A 79 -0.11 -6.54 18.07
C GLY A 79 -0.07 -7.10 19.48
N ASP A 80 -1.22 -7.32 20.07
CA ASP A 80 -1.31 -8.09 21.30
C ASP A 80 -1.53 -9.56 20.94
N TYR A 81 -0.79 -10.44 21.61
CA TYR A 81 -0.96 -11.88 21.47
C TYR A 81 -2.00 -12.42 22.47
N ASP A 82 -2.30 -11.68 23.55
CA ASP A 82 -3.23 -12.06 24.61
C ASP A 82 -4.18 -10.89 24.96
N ASN A 83 -5.20 -10.66 24.14
CA ASN A 83 -6.39 -9.89 24.54
C ASN A 83 -7.51 -10.82 25.05
N LEU A 84 -7.17 -11.92 25.73
CA LEU A 84 -8.15 -12.77 26.44
C LEU A 84 -7.69 -13.17 27.85
#